data_AF-A0A2T1DW06-F1
#
_entry.id   AF-A0A2T1DW06-F1
#
_cell.length_a   1.000
_cell.length_b   1.000
_cell.length_c   1.000
_cell.angle_alpha   90.00
_cell.angle_beta   90.00
_cell.angle_gamma   90.00
#
_symmetry.space_group_name_H-M   'P 1'
#
loop_
_entity.id
_entity.type
_entity.pdbx_description
1 polymer ?
#
loop_
_entity_poly.entity_id
_entity_poly.type
_entity_poly.pdbx_seq_one_letter_code
_entity_poly.pdbx_strand_id
1 'polypeptide(L)'
;MDPNQRIEYLYKEYARLSEKLEESLKGCFEDFKLFGGASATILLWKPIADVVALASPKVDNRELLFLGFLTLLVILVRSLAS
;
A
#
# COMPACT_ATOMS: atom_id res chain seq x y z
N MET A 1 13.00 44.63 9.14
CA MET A 1 13.05 43.66 8.03
C MET A 1 12.22 44.26 6.91
N ASP A 2 12.80 44.43 5.73
CA ASP A 2 12.12 45.11 4.62
C ASP A 2 10.91 44.26 4.15
N PRO A 3 9.75 44.86 3.82
CA PRO A 3 8.57 44.11 3.37
C PRO A 3 8.87 43.17 2.19
N ASN A 4 9.75 43.57 1.28
CA ASN A 4 10.17 42.72 0.15
C ASN A 4 10.96 41.49 0.60
N GLN A 5 11.82 41.61 1.60
CA GLN A 5 12.56 40.47 2.16
C GLN A 5 11.64 39.47 2.86
N ARG A 6 10.55 39.95 3.47
CA ARG A 6 9.56 39.09 4.12
C ARG A 6 8.76 38.29 3.10
N ILE A 7 8.38 38.91 1.98
CA ILE A 7 7.69 38.23 0.88
C ILE A 7 8.59 37.16 0.26
N GLU A 8 9.87 37.49 0.01
CA GLU A 8 10.82 36.53 -0.56
C GLU A 8 11.10 35.35 0.39
N TYR A 9 11.15 35.60 1.70
CA TYR A 9 11.26 34.55 2.72
C TYR A 9 10.04 33.61 2.71
N LEU A 10 8.83 34.18 2.71
CA LEU A 10 7.58 33.40 2.67
C LEU A 10 7.49 32.55 1.40
N TYR A 11 7.93 33.09 0.26
CA TYR A 11 7.96 32.34 -0.99
C TYR A 11 8.93 31.15 -0.93
N LYS A 12 10.14 31.36 -0.39
CA LYS A 12 11.13 30.28 -0.21
C LYS A 12 10.64 29.20 0.75
N GLU A 13 9.96 29.57 1.84
CA GLU A 13 9.37 28.58 2.73
C GLU A 13 8.22 27.81 2.07
N TYR A 14 7.37 28.48 1.31
CA TYR A 14 6.27 27.81 0.60
C TYR A 14 6.80 26.79 -0.41
N ALA A 15 7.85 27.14 -1.16
CA ALA A 15 8.51 26.22 -2.09
C ALA A 15 9.10 24.99 -1.36
N ARG A 16 9.82 25.20 -0.24
CA ARG A 16 10.35 24.11 0.58
C ARG A 16 9.25 23.23 1.19
N LEU A 17 8.15 23.83 1.60
CA LEU A 17 7.01 23.09 2.14
C LEU A 17 6.36 22.24 1.06
N SER A 18 6.16 22.80 -0.14
CA SER A 18 5.62 22.08 -1.30
C SER A 18 6.47 20.85 -1.65
N GLU A 19 7.79 21.02 -1.68
CA GLU A 19 8.72 19.93 -2.00
C GLU A 19 8.65 18.78 -0.97
N LYS A 20 8.62 19.12 0.33
CA LYS A 20 8.43 18.12 1.40
C LYS A 20 7.06 17.43 1.34
N LEU A 21 6.02 18.17 0.96
CA LEU A 21 4.66 17.66 0.89
C LEU A 21 4.51 16.70 -0.30
N GLU A 22 5.15 17.00 -1.42
CA GLU A 22 5.23 16.13 -2.60
C GLU A 22 5.99 14.83 -2.28
N GLU A 23 7.09 14.92 -1.56
CA GLU A 23 7.88 13.75 -1.10
C GLU A 23 7.05 12.86 -0.16
N SER A 24 6.31 13.46 0.78
CA SER A 24 5.41 12.74 1.68
C SER A 24 4.21 12.13 0.96
N LEU A 25 3.63 12.83 -0.01
CA LEU A 25 2.52 12.32 -0.83
C LEU A 25 2.97 11.13 -1.68
N LYS A 26 4.19 11.17 -2.21
CA LYS A 26 4.74 10.09 -3.02
C LYS A 26 4.89 8.80 -2.21
N GLY A 27 5.45 8.88 -0.99
CA GLY A 27 5.54 7.74 -0.09
C GLY A 27 4.15 7.19 0.28
N CYS A 28 3.21 8.07 0.63
CA CYS A 28 1.85 7.68 0.97
C CYS A 28 1.10 7.01 -0.21
N PHE A 29 1.38 7.42 -1.45
CA PHE A 29 0.80 6.81 -2.64
C PHE A 29 1.42 5.45 -2.98
N GLU A 30 2.71 5.26 -2.71
CA GLU A 30 3.37 3.95 -2.83
C GLU A 30 2.80 2.95 -1.83
N ASP A 31 2.61 3.38 -0.57
CA ASP A 31 1.91 2.58 0.45
C ASP A 31 0.48 2.27 0.02
N PHE A 32 -0.25 3.28 -0.47
CA PHE A 32 -1.62 3.08 -0.95
C PHE A 32 -1.70 2.10 -2.11
N LYS A 33 -0.73 2.08 -3.03
CA LYS A 33 -0.66 1.07 -4.10
C LYS A 33 -0.43 -0.33 -3.55
N LEU A 34 0.42 -0.48 -2.53
CA LEU A 34 0.66 -1.76 -1.86
C LEU A 34 -0.60 -2.27 -1.17
N PHE A 35 -1.28 -1.42 -0.39
CA PHE A 35 -2.54 -1.76 0.26
C PHE A 35 -3.67 -2.01 -0.76
N GLY A 36 -3.70 -1.24 -1.85
CA GLY A 36 -4.63 -1.45 -2.97
C GLY A 36 -4.41 -2.77 -3.71
N GLY A 37 -3.16 -3.14 -3.97
CA GLY A 37 -2.79 -4.43 -4.58
C GLY A 37 -3.09 -5.62 -3.66
N ALA A 38 -2.81 -5.48 -2.37
CA ALA A 38 -3.14 -6.50 -1.37
C ALA A 38 -4.65 -6.72 -1.24
N SER A 39 -5.45 -5.64 -1.21
CA SER A 39 -6.92 -5.73 -1.15
C SER A 39 -7.53 -6.32 -2.41
N ALA A 40 -7.04 -5.98 -3.60
CA ALA A 40 -7.45 -6.62 -4.85
C ALA A 40 -7.12 -8.13 -4.87
N THR A 41 -5.95 -8.49 -4.34
CA THR A 41 -5.52 -9.89 -4.25
C THR A 41 -6.39 -10.69 -3.27
N ILE A 42 -6.77 -10.12 -2.12
CA ILE A 42 -7.69 -10.75 -1.16
C ILE A 42 -9.05 -11.04 -1.81
N LEU A 43 -9.60 -10.08 -2.58
CA LEU A 43 -10.88 -10.25 -3.27
C LEU A 43 -10.84 -11.34 -4.33
N LEU A 44 -9.72 -11.45 -5.06
CA LEU A 44 -9.52 -12.48 -6.09
C LEU A 44 -9.12 -13.84 -5.50
N TRP A 45 -8.57 -13.89 -4.29
CA TRP A 45 -8.13 -15.15 -3.67
C TRP A 45 -9.29 -16.07 -3.34
N LYS A 46 -10.43 -15.52 -2.89
CA LYS A 46 -11.63 -16.31 -2.58
C LYS A 46 -12.15 -17.12 -3.77
N PRO A 47 -12.45 -16.53 -4.94
CA PRO A 47 -12.90 -17.32 -6.09
C PRO A 47 -11.84 -18.30 -6.61
N ILE A 48 -10.54 -17.96 -6.50
CA ILE A 48 -9.46 -18.90 -6.83
C ILE A 48 -9.51 -20.12 -5.90
N ALA A 49 -9.65 -19.89 -4.59
CA ALA A 49 -9.74 -20.97 -3.61
C ALA A 49 -10.98 -21.85 -3.83
N ASP A 50 -12.13 -21.24 -4.14
CA ASP A 50 -13.36 -21.96 -4.46
C ASP A 50 -13.21 -22.84 -5.72
N VAL A 51 -12.55 -22.35 -6.77
CA VAL A 51 -12.26 -23.13 -8.00
C VAL A 51 -11.29 -24.28 -7.73
N VAL A 52 -10.25 -24.04 -6.92
CA VAL A 52 -9.27 -25.08 -6.56
C VAL A 52 -9.90 -26.16 -5.68
N ALA A 53 -10.76 -25.78 -4.73
CA ALA A 53 -11.50 -26.70 -3.89
C ALA A 53 -12.48 -27.56 -4.71
N LEU A 54 -13.12 -26.99 -5.75
CA LEU A 54 -13.95 -27.73 -6.70
C LEU A 54 -13.15 -28.73 -7.55
N ALA A 55 -11.93 -28.36 -7.96
CA ALA A 55 -11.07 -29.22 -8.78
C ALA A 55 -10.33 -30.31 -7.97
N SER A 56 -10.14 -30.10 -6.67
CA SER A 56 -9.45 -31.03 -5.78
C SER A 56 -10.21 -31.18 -4.45
N PRO A 57 -11.21 -32.08 -4.39
CA PRO A 57 -12.08 -32.23 -3.22
C PRO A 57 -11.38 -32.77 -1.96
N LYS A 58 -10.10 -33.14 -2.06
CA LYS A 58 -9.26 -33.54 -0.93
C LYS A 58 -8.62 -32.36 -0.20
N VAL A 59 -8.63 -31.18 -0.81
CA VAL A 59 -8.02 -29.97 -0.26
C VAL A 59 -9.12 -29.16 0.41
N ASP A 60 -8.99 -28.95 1.72
CA ASP A 60 -9.98 -28.20 2.47
C ASP A 60 -9.88 -26.71 2.14
N ASN A 61 -11.00 -26.11 1.72
CA ASN A 61 -11.03 -24.72 1.25
C ASN A 61 -10.54 -23.74 2.33
N ARG A 62 -10.79 -24.06 3.61
CA ARG A 62 -10.32 -23.26 4.74
C ARG A 62 -8.79 -23.21 4.84
N GLU A 63 -8.10 -24.31 4.57
CA GLU A 63 -6.64 -24.38 4.61
C GLU A 63 -6.03 -23.55 3.48
N LEU A 64 -6.65 -23.57 2.29
CA LEU A 64 -6.19 -22.80 1.13
C LEU A 64 -6.39 -21.29 1.32
N LEU A 65 -7.53 -20.88 1.88
CA LEU A 65 -7.79 -19.49 2.25
C LEU A 65 -6.82 -18.99 3.32
N PHE A 66 -6.53 -19.83 4.32
CA PHE A 66 -5.57 -19.53 5.37
C PHE A 66 -4.13 -19.38 4.82
N LEU A 67 -3.74 -20.23 3.88
CA LEU A 67 -2.44 -20.13 3.22
C LEU A 67 -2.31 -18.82 2.43
N GLY A 68 -3.33 -18.45 1.66
CA GLY A 68 -3.34 -17.17 0.96
C GLY A 68 -3.26 -15.98 1.91
N PHE A 69 -4.00 -16.01 3.02
CA PHE A 69 -3.90 -15.00 4.06
C PHE A 69 -2.48 -14.90 4.64
N LEU A 70 -1.83 -16.03 4.96
CA LEU A 70 -0.46 -16.08 5.44
C LEU A 70 0.54 -15.48 4.44
N THR A 71 0.41 -15.80 3.14
CA THR A 71 1.30 -15.25 2.12
C THR A 71 1.17 -13.74 1.99
N LEU A 72 -0.06 -13.22 2.03
CA LEU A 72 -0.32 -11.78 2.01
C LEU A 72 0.21 -11.08 3.26
N LEU A 73 0.05 -11.70 4.43
CA LEU A 73 0.59 -11.19 5.69
C LEU A 73 2.12 -11.06 5.62
N VAL A 74 2.81 -12.08 5.09
CA VAL A 74 4.28 -12.06 4.92
C VAL A 74 4.71 -10.96 3.96
N ILE A 75 4.00 -10.78 2.84
CA ILE A 75 4.31 -9.73 1.86
C ILE A 75 4.15 -8.34 2.49
N LEU A 76 3.05 -8.11 3.21
CA LEU A 76 2.79 -6.83 3.87
C LEU A 76 3.82 -6.54 4.97
N VAL A 77 4.10 -7.52 5.83
CA VAL A 77 5.10 -7.37 6.90
C VAL A 77 6.50 -7.10 6.32
N ARG A 78 6.87 -7.78 5.24
CA ARG A 78 8.16 -7.55 4.57
C ARG A 78 8.22 -6.18 3.89
N SER A 79 7.10 -5.69 3.35
CA SER A 79 7.01 -4.34 2.78
C SER A 79 7.08 -3.24 3.83
N LEU A 80 6.55 -3.46 5.03
CA LEU A 80 6.59 -2.51 6.16
C LEU A 80 7.95 -2.48 6.89
N ALA A 81 8.78 -3.50 6.70
CA ALA A 81 10.12 -3.60 7.28
C ALA A 81 11.25 -3.15 6.34
N SER A 82 10.91 -2.76 5.10
CA SER A 82 11.82 -2.22 4.09
C SER A 82 11.73 -0.71 4.01
#